data_AF-A0A6M2BNQ9-F1
#
_entry.id   AF-A0A6M2BNQ9-F1
#
_cell.length_a   1.000
_cell.length_b   1.000
_cell.length_c   1.000
_cell.angle_alpha   90.00
_cell.angle_beta   90.00
_cell.angle_gamma   90.00
#
_symmetry.space_group_name_H-M   'P 1'
#
loop_
_entity.id
_entity.type
_entity.pdbx_description
1 polymer ?
#
loop_
_entity_poly.entity_id
_entity_poly.type
_entity_poly.pdbx_seq_one_letter_code
_entity_poly.pdbx_strand_id
1 'polypeptide(L)' 'MSADRPEDERQAEAVTLWQTVQSVSAAMFGVQSSKNRKRDFSRGKPLHFIVIGLLMVGVFIGVLVLIVKILLHNAGL' A
#
# COMPACT_ATOMS: atom_id res chain seq x y z
N MET A 1 -7.60 -45.94 3.65
CA MET A 1 -7.63 -44.95 4.74
C MET A 1 -6.45 -44.01 4.51
N SER A 2 -6.65 -42.98 3.69
CA SER A 2 -5.62 -41.99 3.35
C SER A 2 -5.89 -40.77 4.20
N ALA A 3 -4.92 -40.40 5.03
CA ALA A 3 -5.02 -39.32 6.00
C ALA A 3 -5.44 -38.01 5.31
N ASP A 4 -6.59 -37.51 5.75
CA ASP A 4 -7.11 -36.19 5.44
C ASP A 4 -6.18 -35.18 6.11
N ARG A 5 -5.27 -34.56 5.33
CA ARG A 5 -4.39 -33.52 5.85
C ARG A 5 -5.18 -32.22 5.92
N PRO A 6 -5.25 -31.55 7.09
CA PRO A 6 -6.02 -30.32 7.21
C PRO A 6 -5.46 -29.27 6.24
N GLU A 7 -6.34 -28.77 5.38
CA GLU A 7 -6.14 -27.75 4.34
C GLU A 7 -5.65 -26.38 4.89
N ASP A 8 -5.59 -26.22 6.21
CA ASP A 8 -5.32 -24.98 6.94
C ASP A 8 -3.86 -24.48 6.83
N GLU A 9 -2.91 -25.34 6.45
CA GLU A 9 -1.49 -24.96 6.32
C GLU A 9 -1.17 -24.22 5.00
N ARG A 10 -2.05 -24.27 3.99
CA ARG A 10 -1.81 -23.62 2.68
C ARG A 10 -2.13 -22.12 2.65
N GLN A 11 -2.70 -21.56 3.72
CA GLN A 11 -3.16 -20.16 3.77
C GLN A 11 -2.30 -19.24 4.65
N ALA A 12 -1.15 -19.73 5.13
CA ALA A 12 -0.14 -18.91 5.79
C ALA A 12 0.91 -18.34 4.82
N GLU A 13 0.54 -18.10 3.55
CA GLU A 13 1.44 -17.46 2.61
C GLU A 13 1.61 -15.98 2.98
N ALA A 14 2.83 -15.59 3.33
CA ALA A 14 3.18 -14.22 3.68
C ALA A 14 2.66 -13.27 2.60
N VAL A 15 2.06 -12.15 3.02
CA VAL A 15 1.55 -11.13 2.09
C VAL A 15 2.67 -10.75 1.13
N THR A 16 2.48 -11.05 -0.15
CA THR A 16 3.51 -10.82 -1.15
C THR A 16 3.68 -9.32 -1.38
N LEU A 17 4.90 -8.90 -1.76
CA LEU A 17 5.20 -7.49 -2.06
C LEU A 17 4.19 -6.90 -3.07
N TRP A 18 3.76 -7.72 -4.02
CA TRP A 18 2.76 -7.34 -5.02
C TRP A 18 1.38 -7.03 -4.42
N GLN A 19 0.93 -7.82 -3.45
CA GLN A 19 -0.34 -7.59 -2.75
C GLN A 19 -0.30 -6.32 -1.90
N THR A 20 0.85 -5.98 -1.32
CA THR A 20 1.05 -4.74 -0.57
C THR A 20 0.96 -3.52 -1.49
N VAL A 21 1.62 -3.55 -2.66
CA VAL A 21 1.54 -2.48 -3.66
C VAL A 21 0.10 -2.26 -4.11
N GLN A 22 -0.64 -3.33 -4.43
CA GLN A 22 -2.05 -3.21 -4.81
C GLN A 22 -2.93 -2.64 -3.70
N SER A 23 -2.71 -3.04 -2.44
CA SER A 23 -3.46 -2.53 -1.31
C SER A 23 -3.21 -1.03 -1.08
N VAL A 24 -1.95 -0.60 -1.20
CA VAL A 24 -1.54 0.80 -1.04
C VAL A 24 -2.10 1.67 -2.18
N SER A 25 -2.01 1.19 -3.43
CA SER A 25 -2.61 1.89 -4.58
C SER A 25 -4.13 2.02 -4.43
N ALA A 26 -4.83 0.95 -4.06
CA ALA A 26 -6.28 0.99 -3.82
C ALA A 26 -6.66 1.96 -2.70
N ALA A 27 -5.84 2.06 -1.65
CA ALA A 27 -6.01 3.05 -0.59
C ALA A 27 -5.79 4.49 -1.06
N MET A 28 -4.81 4.75 -1.93
CA MET A 28 -4.61 6.09 -2.52
C MET A 28 -5.80 6.54 -3.36
N PHE A 29 -6.36 5.63 -4.15
CA PHE A 29 -7.53 5.91 -4.97
C PHE A 29 -8.85 5.92 -4.18
N GLY A 30 -8.80 5.66 -2.87
CA GLY A 30 -9.98 5.63 -2.00
C GLY A 30 -10.89 4.40 -2.17
N VAL A 31 -10.47 3.41 -2.98
CA VAL A 31 -11.24 2.18 -3.30
C VAL A 31 -10.83 0.98 -2.43
N GLN A 32 -10.22 1.23 -1.26
CA GLN A 32 -9.76 0.16 -0.37
C GLN A 32 -10.95 -0.65 0.20
N SER A 33 -10.96 -1.95 -0.07
CA SER A 33 -11.98 -2.87 0.45
C SER A 33 -11.90 -3.05 1.98
N SER A 34 -13.07 -3.24 2.61
CA SER A 34 -13.19 -3.50 4.05
C SER A 34 -12.45 -4.77 4.51
N LYS A 35 -12.25 -5.75 3.62
CA LYS A 35 -11.45 -6.96 3.87
C LYS A 35 -9.96 -6.65 4.04
N ASN A 36 -9.40 -5.79 3.18
CA ASN A 36 -8.02 -5.33 3.30
C ASN A 36 -7.85 -4.54 4.59
N ARG A 37 -8.79 -3.61 4.87
CA ARG A 37 -8.81 -2.87 6.13
C ARG A 37 -8.86 -3.79 7.36
N LYS A 38 -9.78 -4.76 7.42
CA LYS A 38 -9.84 -5.68 8.58
C LYS A 38 -8.54 -6.45 8.77
N ARG A 39 -7.93 -6.97 7.71
CA ARG A 39 -6.63 -7.67 7.78
C ARG A 39 -5.52 -6.74 8.31
N ASP A 40 -5.46 -5.53 7.77
CA ASP A 40 -4.46 -4.52 8.07
C ASP A 40 -4.57 -4.03 9.54
N PHE A 41 -5.80 -3.87 10.05
CA PHE A 41 -6.08 -3.41 11.41
C PHE A 41 -6.14 -4.53 12.46
N SER A 42 -6.35 -5.79 12.07
CA SER A 42 -6.36 -6.94 13.00
C SER A 42 -5.00 -7.59 13.20
N ARG A 43 -4.05 -7.41 12.26
CA ARG A 43 -2.73 -8.06 12.28
C ARG A 43 -1.55 -7.07 12.18
N GLY A 44 -1.77 -5.83 11.77
CA GLY A 44 -0.71 -4.83 11.54
C GLY A 44 -0.48 -3.87 12.71
N LYS A 45 0.78 -3.49 12.96
CA LYS A 45 1.11 -2.43 13.93
C LYS A 45 0.76 -1.05 13.36
N PRO A 46 0.03 -0.18 14.08
CA PRO A 46 -0.35 1.16 13.61
C PRO A 46 0.82 2.00 13.06
N LEU A 47 2.02 1.82 13.63
CA LEU A 47 3.23 2.52 13.22
C LEU A 47 3.59 2.29 11.73
N HIS A 48 3.38 1.09 11.18
CA HIS A 48 3.72 0.81 9.78
C HIS A 48 2.84 1.61 8.81
N PHE A 49 1.55 1.76 9.13
CA PHE A 49 0.63 2.56 8.32
C PHE A 49 0.99 4.04 8.33
N ILE A 50 1.41 4.57 9.48
CA ILE A 50 1.85 5.95 9.61
C ILE A 50 3.10 6.19 8.76
N VAL A 51 4.12 5.34 8.87
CA VAL A 51 5.38 5.49 8.10
C VAL A 51 5.12 5.41 6.60
N ILE A 52 4.35 4.42 6.13
CA ILE A 52 4.02 4.26 4.71
C ILE A 52 3.17 5.45 4.22
N GLY A 53 2.20 5.90 5.01
CA GLY A 53 1.40 7.08 4.70
C GLY A 53 2.25 8.34 4.57
N LEU A 54 3.19 8.55 5.50
CA LEU A 54 4.09 9.70 5.47
C LEU A 54 5.01 9.68 4.24
N LEU A 55 5.55 8.50 3.90
CA LEU A 55 6.35 8.31 2.69
C LEU A 55 5.56 8.63 1.43
N MET A 56 4.31 8.19 1.34
CA MET A 56 3.46 8.50 0.18
C MET A 56 3.11 9.98 0.06
N VAL A 57 2.84 10.65 1.18
CA VAL A 57 2.66 12.11 1.19
C VAL A 57 3.92 12.81 0.71
N GLY A 58 5.10 12.37 1.17
CA GLY A 58 6.39 12.89 0.72
C GLY A 58 6.60 12.72 -0.79
N VAL A 59 6.30 11.54 -1.34
CA VAL A 59 6.37 11.27 -2.78
C VAL A 59 5.40 12.17 -3.54
N PHE A 60 4.16 12.30 -3.08
CA PHE A 60 3.15 13.17 -3.71
C PHE A 60 3.61 14.63 -3.78
N ILE A 61 4.12 15.17 -2.67
CA ILE A 61 4.69 16.53 -2.64
C ILE A 61 5.88 16.64 -3.61
N GLY A 62 6.76 15.64 -3.64
CA GLY A 62 7.89 15.60 -4.56
C GLY A 62 7.47 15.68 -6.04
N VAL A 63 6.40 14.95 -6.41
CA VAL A 63 5.82 15.01 -7.75
C VAL A 63 5.27 16.40 -8.06
N LEU A 64 4.52 17.02 -7.13
CA LEU A 64 4.01 18.38 -7.32
C LEU A 64 5.14 19.40 -7.52
N VAL A 65 6.20 19.32 -6.69
CA VAL A 65 7.37 20.19 -6.81
C VAL A 65 8.06 19.99 -8.16
N LEU A 66 8.22 18.76 -8.62
CA LEU A 66 8.82 18.46 -9.92
C LEU A 66 7.99 19.07 -11.06
N ILE A 67 6.67 18.91 -11.03
CA ILE A 67 5.76 19.51 -12.01
C ILE A 67 5.92 21.03 -12.01
N VAL A 68 5.89 21.67 -10.84
CA VAL A 68 6.05 23.13 -10.73
C VAL A 68 7.41 23.57 -11.29
N LYS A 69 8.50 22.86 -10.99
CA LYS A 69 9.82 23.17 -11.54
C LYS A 69 9.86 23.07 -13.05
N ILE A 70 9.25 22.04 -13.63
CA ILE A 70 9.15 21.89 -15.09
C ILE A 70 8.35 23.06 -15.69
N LEU A 71 7.23 23.43 -15.07
CA LEU A 71 6.41 24.54 -15.55
C LEU A 71 7.13 25.89 -15.47
N LEU A 72 7.84 26.17 -14.38
CA LEU A 72 8.64 27.39 -14.23
C LEU A 72 9.75 27.45 -15.27
N HIS A 73 10.50 26.35 -15.45
CA HIS A 73 11.53 26.24 -16.47
C HIS A 73 10.96 26.50 -17.89
N ASN A 74 9.80 25.91 -18.20
CA ASN A 74 9.14 26.10 -19.49
C ASN A 74 8.56 27.51 -19.66
N ALA A 75 8.21 28.19 -18.57
CA ALA A 75 7.75 29.58 -18.57
C ALA A 75 8.90 30.60 -18.68
N GLY A 76 10.15 30.14 -18.70
CA GLY A 76 11.34 30.99 -18.81
C GLY A 76 11.73 31.69 -17.49
N LEU A 77 11.28 31.14 -16.36
CA LEU A 77 11.64 31.57 -15.00
C LEU A 77 12.77 30.71 -14.42
#